data_AF-A0A9X3CX59-F1
#
_entry.id   AF-A0A9X3CX59-F1
#
_cell.length_a   1.000
_cell.length_b   1.000
_cell.length_c   1.000
_cell.angle_alpha   90.00
_cell.angle_beta   90.00
_cell.angle_gamma   90.00
#
_symmetry.space_group_name_H-M   'P 1'
#
loop_
_entity.id
_entity.type
_entity.pdbx_description
1 polymer ?
#
loop_
_entity_poly.entity_id
_entity_poly.type
_entity_poly.pdbx_seq_one_letter_code
_entity_poly.pdbx_strand_id
1 'polypeptide(L)'
;MEIREKELFTVARTLGFSSEAYQLHELAAWLREEKQIHVEVGAIWDELTNCVESYVFTITAPIDIYYTQPIYTSGGKTYDEMLFRGLTEAVSLLQQYNLQKDVKIPDDEAVIAYLKGYGDKDKQLPTPKYRTNLEKYAYLQGKQGDYIEEGLTEDDILILVKNMRPEEIQLRLEKDI
;
A
#
# COMPACT_ATOMS: atom_id res chain seq x y z
N MET A 1 20.92 2.32 19.27
CA MET A 1 20.05 1.48 18.41
C MET A 1 19.07 0.76 19.32
N GLU A 2 17.82 1.16 19.24
CA GLU A 2 16.74 0.65 20.08
C GLU A 2 16.36 -0.79 19.68
N ILE A 3 15.76 -1.56 20.60
CA ILE A 3 15.35 -2.96 20.35
C ILE A 3 14.44 -3.05 19.12
N ARG A 4 13.56 -2.06 18.94
CA ARG A 4 12.59 -1.99 17.83
C ARG A 4 13.25 -1.81 16.46
N GLU A 5 14.36 -1.07 16.39
CA GLU A 5 15.12 -0.92 15.15
C GLU A 5 15.72 -2.26 14.73
N LYS A 6 16.29 -3.02 15.66
CA LYS A 6 16.84 -4.36 15.36
C LYS A 6 15.79 -5.33 14.84
N GLU A 7 14.57 -5.28 15.36
CA GLU A 7 13.45 -6.11 14.91
C GLU A 7 13.09 -5.80 13.45
N LEU A 8 12.98 -4.51 13.09
CA LEU A 8 12.73 -4.08 11.70
C LEU A 8 13.75 -4.69 10.72
N PHE A 9 15.05 -4.56 11.02
CA PHE A 9 16.11 -5.12 10.16
C PHE A 9 16.12 -6.64 10.13
N THR A 10 15.72 -7.30 11.22
CA THR A 10 15.58 -8.75 11.24
C THR A 10 14.51 -9.21 10.26
N VAL A 11 13.34 -8.55 10.26
CA VAL A 11 12.27 -8.83 9.29
C VAL A 11 12.71 -8.46 7.87
N ALA A 12 13.34 -7.30 7.67
CA ALA A 12 13.81 -6.91 6.33
C ALA A 12 14.79 -7.94 5.73
N ARG A 13 15.69 -8.51 6.54
CA ARG A 13 16.62 -9.56 6.11
C ARG A 13 15.93 -10.83 5.66
N THR A 14 14.84 -11.25 6.32
CA THR A 14 14.06 -12.41 5.86
C THR A 14 13.36 -12.15 4.53
N LEU A 15 13.13 -10.88 4.18
CA LEU A 15 12.57 -10.44 2.90
C LEU A 15 13.62 -10.12 1.83
N GLY A 16 14.92 -10.35 2.13
CA GLY A 16 16.02 -10.23 1.17
C GLY A 16 16.90 -8.98 1.30
N PHE A 17 16.74 -8.16 2.34
CA PHE A 17 17.68 -7.06 2.62
C PHE A 17 19.05 -7.61 3.04
N SER A 18 20.12 -7.22 2.34
CA SER A 18 21.45 -7.83 2.51
C SER A 18 22.49 -6.94 3.20
N SER A 19 22.16 -5.72 3.64
CA SER A 19 23.15 -4.86 4.28
C SER A 19 23.55 -5.35 5.67
N GLU A 20 24.85 -5.24 5.95
CA GLU A 20 25.44 -5.50 7.26
C GLU A 20 25.19 -4.34 8.24
N ALA A 21 24.96 -3.12 7.73
CA ALA A 21 24.73 -1.93 8.54
C ALA A 21 23.24 -1.75 8.87
N TYR A 22 22.96 -1.38 10.12
CA TYR A 22 21.61 -1.05 10.59
C TYR A 22 21.30 0.43 10.34
N GLN A 23 21.28 0.84 9.07
CA GLN A 23 21.05 2.22 8.67
C GLN A 23 19.69 2.36 7.96
N LEU A 24 18.81 3.21 8.50
CA LEU A 24 17.46 3.41 7.97
C LEU A 24 17.47 3.87 6.50
N HIS A 25 18.44 4.70 6.11
CA HIS A 25 18.59 5.17 4.73
C HIS A 25 18.95 4.06 3.74
N GLU A 26 19.75 3.07 4.16
CA GLU A 26 20.06 1.92 3.30
C GLU A 26 18.83 1.03 3.10
N LEU A 27 18.02 0.86 4.16
CA LEU A 27 16.74 0.16 4.06
C LEU A 27 15.76 0.90 3.13
N ALA A 28 15.70 2.23 3.22
CA ALA A 28 14.89 3.06 2.32
C ALA A 28 15.34 2.94 0.86
N ALA A 29 16.65 2.98 0.61
CA ALA A 29 17.22 2.82 -0.73
C ALA A 29 16.88 1.44 -1.31
N TRP A 30 17.04 0.38 -0.53
CA TRP A 30 16.68 -0.99 -0.92
C TRP A 30 15.19 -1.13 -1.26
N LEU A 31 14.29 -0.62 -0.41
CA LEU A 31 12.85 -0.64 -0.68
C LEU A 31 12.51 0.08 -1.99
N ARG A 32 13.11 1.25 -2.22
CA ARG A 32 12.89 2.05 -3.43
C ARG A 32 13.43 1.37 -4.68
N GLU A 33 14.69 0.94 -4.65
CA GLU A 33 15.42 0.49 -5.84
C GLU A 33 15.09 -0.94 -6.24
N GLU A 34 14.93 -1.84 -5.26
CA GLU A 34 14.66 -3.25 -5.55
C GLU A 34 13.18 -3.64 -5.45
N LYS A 35 12.42 -2.95 -4.59
CA LYS A 35 11.02 -3.32 -4.31
C LYS A 35 10.01 -2.31 -4.84
N GLN A 36 10.48 -1.18 -5.37
CA GLN A 36 9.65 -0.07 -5.85
C GLN A 36 8.70 0.50 -4.78
N ILE A 37 9.02 0.31 -3.49
CA ILE A 37 8.27 0.88 -2.36
C ILE A 37 9.00 2.15 -1.92
N HIS A 38 8.37 3.29 -2.11
CA HIS A 38 8.92 4.61 -1.83
C HIS A 38 8.41 5.09 -0.48
N VAL A 39 9.33 5.43 0.42
CA VAL A 39 9.02 6.08 1.70
C VAL A 39 9.58 7.49 1.67
N GLU A 40 8.71 8.48 1.78
CA GLU A 40 9.07 9.90 1.78
C GLU A 40 8.71 10.51 3.13
N VAL A 41 9.63 11.27 3.73
CA VAL A 41 9.38 12.00 4.96
C VAL A 41 9.38 13.50 4.65
N GLY A 42 8.27 14.14 4.95
CA GLY A 42 8.08 15.59 4.83
C GLY A 42 8.09 16.27 6.19
N ALA A 43 8.14 17.59 6.17
CA ALA A 43 8.01 18.44 7.35
C ALA A 43 6.88 19.44 7.16
N ILE A 44 6.11 19.67 8.22
CA ILE A 44 5.16 20.77 8.34
C ILE A 44 5.91 21.90 9.02
N TRP A 45 6.04 23.02 8.30
CA TRP A 45 6.74 24.21 8.76
C TRP A 45 5.77 25.19 9.38
N ASP A 46 6.07 25.67 10.59
CA ASP A 46 5.38 26.83 11.17
C ASP A 46 6.11 28.11 10.74
N GLU A 47 5.49 28.85 9.83
CA GLU A 47 6.03 30.11 9.32
C GLU A 47 6.11 31.21 10.41
N LEU A 48 5.27 31.16 11.45
CA LEU A 48 5.22 32.18 12.50
C LEU A 48 6.38 32.06 13.47
N THR A 49 6.76 30.83 13.82
CA THR A 49 7.87 30.55 14.73
C THR A 49 9.16 30.17 13.99
N ASN A 50 9.10 30.06 12.67
CA ASN A 50 10.19 29.69 11.77
C ASN A 50 10.89 28.40 12.21
N CYS A 51 10.08 27.39 12.57
CA CYS A 51 10.56 26.08 12.99
C CYS A 51 9.71 24.96 12.38
N VAL A 52 10.22 23.73 12.45
CA VAL A 52 9.44 22.55 12.06
C VAL A 52 8.45 22.24 13.18
N GLU A 53 7.16 22.29 12.86
CA GLU A 53 6.07 21.95 13.79
C GLU A 53 5.96 20.44 13.96
N SER A 54 5.98 19.71 12.85
CA SER A 54 5.88 18.25 12.85
C SER A 54 6.44 17.62 11.58
N TYR A 55 6.71 16.32 11.65
CA TYR A 55 7.09 15.51 10.50
C TYR A 55 5.94 14.61 10.05
N VAL A 56 5.90 14.33 8.75
CA VAL A 56 4.93 13.45 8.10
C VAL A 56 5.68 12.39 7.29
N PHE A 57 5.07 11.22 7.05
CA PHE A 57 5.58 10.28 6.04
C PHE A 57 4.49 9.86 5.07
N THR A 58 4.90 9.54 3.84
CA THR A 58 4.08 8.97 2.78
C THR A 58 4.74 7.70 2.25
N ILE A 59 3.95 6.66 2.01
CA ILE A 59 4.41 5.42 1.38
C ILE A 59 3.70 5.25 0.04
N THR A 60 4.45 5.09 -1.04
CA THR A 60 3.93 4.86 -2.40
C THR A 60 4.51 3.57 -2.97
N ALA A 61 3.69 2.66 -3.49
CA ALA A 61 4.17 1.41 -4.06
C ALA A 61 3.29 0.98 -5.26
N PRO A 62 3.88 0.62 -6.42
CA PRO A 62 3.16 0.00 -7.52
C PRO A 62 3.06 -1.50 -7.24
N ILE A 63 2.23 -1.90 -6.27
CA ILE A 63 2.05 -3.33 -6.02
C ILE A 63 1.10 -3.88 -7.10
N ASP A 64 1.71 -4.48 -8.11
CA ASP A 64 1.17 -4.96 -9.40
C ASP A 64 0.07 -6.05 -9.32
N ILE A 65 -0.53 -6.27 -8.15
CA ILE A 65 -1.63 -7.23 -8.01
C ILE A 65 -2.81 -6.63 -7.24
N TYR A 66 -2.59 -5.69 -6.30
CA TYR A 66 -3.65 -5.06 -5.52
C TYR A 66 -3.27 -3.61 -5.21
N TYR A 67 -4.10 -2.66 -5.65
CA TYR A 67 -3.87 -1.25 -5.37
C TYR A 67 -3.78 -1.01 -3.86
N THR A 68 -2.74 -0.28 -3.45
CA THR A 68 -2.59 0.19 -2.07
C THR A 68 -2.63 1.71 -2.09
N GLN A 69 -3.60 2.32 -1.40
CA GLN A 69 -3.62 3.77 -1.22
C GLN A 69 -2.32 4.21 -0.53
N PRO A 70 -1.80 5.41 -0.87
CA PRO A 70 -0.66 5.94 -0.13
C PRO A 70 -0.98 6.03 1.37
N ILE A 71 -0.05 5.57 2.20
CA ILE A 71 -0.21 5.63 3.66
C ILE A 71 0.32 6.97 4.14
N TYR A 72 -0.53 7.76 4.81
CA TYR A 72 -0.16 9.05 5.37
C TYR A 72 -0.14 8.98 6.90
N THR A 73 0.89 9.56 7.52
CA THR A 73 0.94 9.78 8.97
C THR A 73 1.54 11.15 9.26
N SER A 74 0.99 11.84 10.27
CA SER A 74 1.47 13.14 10.74
C SER A 74 1.73 13.16 12.24
N GLY A 75 2.45 14.19 12.72
CA GLY A 75 2.66 14.45 14.14
C GLY A 75 3.91 13.80 14.75
N GLY A 76 4.88 13.38 13.92
CA GLY A 76 6.18 12.95 14.43
C GLY A 76 7.02 14.13 14.93
N LYS A 77 7.84 13.89 15.96
CA LYS A 77 8.70 14.93 16.56
C LYS A 77 10.02 15.11 15.82
N THR A 78 10.51 14.05 15.18
CA THR A 78 11.77 14.06 14.45
C THR A 78 11.64 13.37 13.09
N TYR A 79 12.54 13.71 12.18
CA TYR A 79 12.67 13.04 10.89
C TYR A 79 12.94 11.54 11.06
N ASP A 80 13.90 11.16 11.92
CA ASP A 80 14.29 9.76 12.13
C ASP A 80 13.14 8.92 12.70
N GLU A 81 12.32 9.51 13.58
CA GLU A 81 11.12 8.84 14.10
C GLU A 81 10.14 8.52 12.96
N MET A 82 9.89 9.49 12.08
CA MET A 82 8.95 9.30 10.97
C MET A 82 9.51 8.38 9.89
N LEU A 83 10.81 8.45 9.63
CA LEU A 83 11.48 7.52 8.73
C LEU A 83 11.39 6.08 9.26
N PHE A 84 11.68 5.86 10.55
CA PHE A 84 11.57 4.54 11.16
C PHE A 84 10.14 3.98 11.07
N ARG A 85 9.13 4.80 11.40
CA ARG A 85 7.72 4.40 11.28
C ARG A 85 7.33 4.09 9.84
N GLY A 86 7.70 4.95 8.90
CA GLY A 86 7.42 4.75 7.48
C GLY A 86 8.08 3.48 6.92
N LEU A 87 9.33 3.20 7.30
CA LEU A 87 10.02 1.97 6.92
C LEU A 87 9.39 0.71 7.55
N THR A 88 8.90 0.82 8.78
CA THR A 88 8.19 -0.29 9.45
C THR A 88 6.92 -0.67 8.70
N GLU A 89 6.11 0.32 8.34
CA GLU A 89 4.89 0.12 7.54
C GLU A 89 5.22 -0.41 6.14
N ALA A 90 6.26 0.12 5.49
CA ALA A 90 6.69 -0.33 4.16
C ALA A 90 7.18 -1.78 4.14
N VAL A 91 7.95 -2.19 5.16
CA VAL A 91 8.39 -3.59 5.33
C VAL A 91 7.21 -4.51 5.61
N SER A 92 6.23 -4.07 6.42
CA SER A 92 5.00 -4.83 6.65
C SER A 92 4.19 -5.04 5.36
N LEU A 93 4.08 -3.98 4.55
CA LEU A 93 3.45 -4.02 3.23
C LEU A 93 4.18 -4.99 2.28
N LEU A 94 5.51 -4.99 2.26
CA LEU A 94 6.29 -5.96 1.49
C LEU A 94 6.10 -7.39 1.98
N GLN A 95 6.01 -7.60 3.29
CA GLN A 95 5.74 -8.91 3.87
C GLN A 95 4.37 -9.43 3.43
N GLN A 96 3.34 -8.59 3.49
CA GLN A 96 2.00 -8.95 3.02
C GLN A 96 2.01 -9.27 1.52
N TYR A 97 2.72 -8.48 0.71
CA TYR A 97 2.88 -8.76 -0.71
C TYR A 97 3.51 -10.13 -0.96
N ASN A 98 4.61 -10.45 -0.28
CA ASN A 98 5.27 -11.75 -0.45
C ASN A 98 4.40 -12.94 -0.04
N LEU A 99 3.48 -12.75 0.91
CA LEU A 99 2.47 -13.76 1.27
C LEU A 99 1.36 -13.90 0.23
N GLN A 100 1.08 -12.84 -0.52
CA GLN A 100 -0.07 -12.75 -1.44
C GLN A 100 0.31 -12.92 -2.92
N LYS A 101 1.59 -12.79 -3.29
CA LYS A 101 2.05 -12.78 -4.70
C LYS A 101 1.69 -14.05 -5.48
N ASP A 102 1.57 -15.19 -4.80
CA ASP A 102 1.22 -16.48 -5.41
C ASP A 102 -0.27 -16.83 -5.25
N VAL A 103 -1.03 -15.99 -4.53
CA VAL A 103 -2.47 -16.17 -4.33
C VAL A 103 -3.20 -15.72 -5.58
N LYS A 104 -3.63 -16.70 -6.38
CA LYS A 104 -4.55 -16.46 -7.50
C LYS A 104 -5.97 -16.38 -6.98
N ILE A 105 -6.57 -15.20 -7.08
CA ILE A 105 -7.99 -14.99 -6.76
C ILE A 105 -8.80 -15.12 -8.05
N PRO A 106 -9.73 -16.08 -8.13
CA PRO A 106 -10.67 -16.19 -9.25
C PRO A 106 -11.44 -14.89 -9.48
N ASP A 107 -11.79 -14.59 -10.73
CA ASP A 107 -12.51 -13.37 -11.09
C ASP A 107 -13.84 -13.25 -10.35
N ASP A 108 -14.62 -14.34 -10.31
CA ASP A 108 -15.87 -14.43 -9.55
C ASP A 108 -15.69 -14.09 -8.07
N GLU A 109 -14.60 -14.56 -7.44
CA GLU A 109 -14.34 -14.27 -6.03
C GLU A 109 -13.97 -12.80 -5.80
N ALA A 110 -13.27 -12.17 -6.74
CA ALA A 110 -12.97 -10.74 -6.68
C ALA A 110 -14.23 -9.89 -6.83
N VAL A 111 -15.11 -10.24 -7.77
CA VAL A 111 -16.41 -9.57 -7.98
C VAL A 111 -17.31 -9.76 -6.76
N ILE A 112 -17.40 -10.97 -6.21
CA ILE A 112 -18.18 -11.27 -5.00
C ILE A 112 -17.63 -10.50 -3.79
N ALA A 113 -16.31 -10.43 -3.62
CA ALA A 113 -15.67 -9.67 -2.54
C ALA A 113 -16.03 -8.18 -2.63
N TYR A 114 -15.97 -7.61 -3.84
CA TYR A 114 -16.35 -6.23 -4.09
C TYR A 114 -17.82 -5.96 -3.74
N LEU A 115 -18.72 -6.81 -4.24
CA LEU A 115 -20.16 -6.74 -3.96
C LEU A 115 -20.50 -6.89 -2.47
N LYS A 116 -19.80 -7.79 -1.76
CA LYS A 116 -19.97 -7.97 -0.31
C LYS A 116 -19.50 -6.75 0.48
N GLY A 117 -18.33 -6.19 0.14
CA GLY A 117 -17.83 -4.97 0.75
C GLY A 117 -18.82 -3.81 0.61
N TYR A 118 -19.47 -3.71 -0.55
CA TYR A 118 -20.55 -2.76 -0.79
C TYR A 118 -21.79 -3.04 0.09
N GLY A 119 -22.27 -4.29 0.14
CA GLY A 119 -23.47 -4.68 0.90
C GLY A 119 -23.34 -4.55 2.43
N ASP A 120 -22.11 -4.52 2.95
CA ASP A 120 -21.82 -4.35 4.37
C ASP A 120 -21.44 -2.90 4.76
N LYS A 121 -21.50 -1.95 3.82
CA LYS A 121 -21.14 -0.52 4.00
C LYS A 121 -21.87 0.18 5.15
N ASP A 122 -23.12 -0.19 5.41
CA ASP A 122 -23.94 0.40 6.49
C ASP A 122 -23.91 -0.40 7.79
N LYS A 123 -23.22 -1.54 7.81
CA LYS A 123 -23.09 -2.36 9.02
C LYS A 123 -21.80 -1.95 9.72
N GLN A 124 -21.93 -1.29 10.88
CA GLN A 124 -20.82 -1.06 11.81
C GLN A 124 -20.33 -2.40 12.40
N LEU A 125 -19.67 -3.21 11.58
CA LEU A 125 -19.11 -4.48 12.03
C LEU A 125 -17.85 -4.20 12.88
N PRO A 126 -17.65 -4.90 14.02
CA PRO A 126 -16.64 -4.52 15.01
C PRO A 126 -15.19 -4.65 14.53
N THR A 127 -14.94 -5.42 13.48
CA THR A 127 -13.67 -5.45 12.76
C THR A 127 -13.89 -6.29 11.52
N PRO A 128 -13.83 -5.72 10.31
CA PRO A 128 -13.94 -6.52 9.11
C PRO A 128 -12.72 -7.46 9.01
N LYS A 129 -12.97 -8.77 8.99
CA LYS A 129 -11.94 -9.80 8.80
C LYS A 129 -11.69 -9.97 7.30
N TYR A 130 -10.88 -9.09 6.72
CA TYR A 130 -10.43 -9.26 5.34
C TYR A 130 -9.38 -10.37 5.28
N ARG A 131 -9.61 -11.38 4.43
CA ARG A 131 -8.62 -12.41 4.09
C ARG A 131 -7.52 -11.87 3.19
N THR A 132 -7.80 -10.84 2.39
CA THR A 132 -6.86 -10.28 1.40
C THR A 132 -6.91 -8.75 1.36
N ASN A 133 -5.84 -8.13 0.89
CA ASN A 133 -5.81 -6.67 0.68
C ASN A 133 -6.81 -6.23 -0.39
N LEU A 134 -7.22 -7.15 -1.27
CA LEU A 134 -8.29 -6.98 -2.26
C LEU A 134 -9.66 -6.72 -1.61
N GLU A 135 -10.05 -7.52 -0.61
CA GLU A 135 -11.31 -7.31 0.11
C GLU A 135 -11.30 -5.99 0.90
N LYS A 136 -10.14 -5.64 1.48
CA LYS A 136 -9.94 -4.36 2.16
C LYS A 136 -9.99 -3.19 1.18
N TYR A 137 -9.38 -3.33 0.00
CA TYR A 137 -9.35 -2.31 -1.05
C TYR A 137 -10.76 -2.06 -1.62
N ALA A 138 -11.49 -3.12 -1.97
CA ALA A 138 -12.87 -3.01 -2.44
C ALA A 138 -13.80 -2.38 -1.39
N TYR A 139 -13.61 -2.72 -0.11
CA TYR A 139 -14.32 -2.08 0.99
C TYR A 139 -13.96 -0.60 1.16
N LEU A 140 -12.67 -0.24 1.06
CA LEU A 140 -12.20 1.14 1.24
C LEU A 140 -12.49 2.05 0.04
N GLN A 141 -12.42 1.54 -1.20
CA GLN A 141 -12.76 2.29 -2.42
C GLN A 141 -14.24 2.26 -2.78
N GLY A 142 -15.09 1.57 -2.00
CA GLY A 142 -16.56 1.52 -2.17
C GLY A 142 -17.29 2.87 -2.00
N LYS A 143 -16.59 3.99 -2.23
CA LYS A 143 -17.13 5.33 -2.42
C LYS A 143 -16.46 6.02 -3.61
N GLN A 144 -17.10 5.89 -4.77
CA GLN A 144 -17.79 6.98 -5.46
C GLN A 144 -18.65 6.34 -6.57
N GLY A 145 -19.95 6.66 -6.61
CA GLY A 145 -20.82 6.32 -7.75
C GLY A 145 -21.63 5.03 -7.61
N ASP A 146 -22.90 5.10 -7.99
CA ASP A 146 -23.96 4.11 -7.80
C ASP A 146 -23.81 2.87 -8.71
N TYR A 147 -23.86 1.68 -8.12
CA TYR A 147 -23.81 0.38 -8.82
C TYR A 147 -24.95 0.17 -9.84
N ILE A 148 -25.96 1.05 -9.84
CA ILE A 148 -27.12 1.00 -10.76
C ILE A 148 -27.16 2.22 -11.70
N GLU A 149 -26.52 3.34 -11.36
CA GLU A 149 -26.55 4.55 -12.22
C GLU A 149 -25.32 4.69 -13.14
N GLU A 150 -24.17 4.05 -12.85
CA GLU A 150 -22.91 4.28 -13.60
C GLU A 150 -22.48 3.16 -14.56
N GLY A 151 -23.12 1.98 -14.56
CA GLY A 151 -22.91 0.97 -15.62
C GLY A 151 -21.55 0.25 -15.66
N LEU A 152 -20.84 0.15 -14.53
CA LEU A 152 -19.58 -0.61 -14.42
C LEU A 152 -19.78 -2.11 -14.67
N THR A 153 -18.93 -2.70 -15.50
CA THR A 153 -18.94 -4.11 -15.89
C THR A 153 -18.08 -4.96 -14.94
N GLU A 154 -18.18 -6.30 -15.05
CA GLU A 154 -17.30 -7.22 -14.32
C GLU A 154 -15.82 -6.94 -14.63
N ASP A 155 -15.51 -6.59 -15.88
CA ASP A 155 -14.15 -6.24 -16.31
C ASP A 155 -13.64 -4.96 -15.65
N ASP A 156 -14.49 -3.94 -15.47
CA ASP A 156 -14.11 -2.72 -14.76
C ASP A 156 -13.78 -2.99 -13.28
N ILE A 157 -14.53 -3.90 -12.66
CA ILE A 157 -14.27 -4.34 -11.28
C ILE A 157 -12.92 -5.06 -11.23
N LEU A 158 -12.64 -5.96 -12.18
CA LEU A 158 -11.35 -6.65 -12.24
C LEU A 158 -10.19 -5.68 -12.48
N ILE A 159 -10.33 -4.70 -13.38
CA ILE A 159 -9.36 -3.63 -13.63
C ILE A 159 -9.05 -2.87 -12.35
N LEU A 160 -10.08 -2.40 -11.65
CA LEU A 160 -9.92 -1.65 -10.41
C LEU A 160 -9.30 -2.48 -9.30
N VAL A 161 -9.85 -3.68 -9.08
CA VAL A 161 -9.59 -4.51 -7.91
C VAL A 161 -8.25 -5.25 -8.02
N LYS A 162 -7.88 -5.65 -9.24
CA LYS A 162 -6.60 -6.31 -9.55
C LYS A 162 -5.53 -5.34 -10.07
N ASN A 163 -5.87 -4.04 -10.17
CA ASN A 163 -5.01 -3.02 -10.77
C ASN A 163 -4.52 -3.41 -12.19
N MET A 164 -5.36 -4.11 -12.96
CA MET A 164 -5.03 -4.52 -14.32
C MET A 164 -5.04 -3.28 -15.21
N ARG A 165 -4.12 -3.22 -16.18
CA ARG A 165 -4.21 -2.18 -17.22
C ARG A 165 -5.40 -2.50 -18.12
N PRO A 166 -6.19 -1.50 -18.55
CA PRO A 166 -7.23 -1.68 -19.56
C PRO A 166 -6.69 -2.40 -20.80
N GLU A 167 -7.47 -3.31 -21.39
CA GLU A 167 -7.05 -4.13 -22.55
C GLU A 167 -6.51 -3.28 -23.71
N GLU A 168 -7.10 -2.12 -23.97
CA GLU A 168 -6.65 -1.20 -25.03
C GLU A 168 -5.20 -0.72 -24.83
N ILE A 169 -4.76 -0.59 -23.58
CA ILE A 169 -3.39 -0.19 -23.23
C ILE A 169 -2.44 -1.40 -23.30
N GLN A 170 -2.90 -2.59 -22.91
CA GLN A 170 -2.12 -3.82 -23.05
C GLN A 170 -1.83 -4.13 -24.53
N LEU A 171 -2.87 -4.10 -25.37
CA LEU A 171 -2.78 -4.37 -26.81
C LEU A 171 -1.91 -3.35 -27.58
N ARG A 172 -1.77 -2.11 -27.09
CA ARG A 172 -0.84 -1.12 -27.67
C ARG A 172 0.61 -1.49 -27.40
N LEU A 173 0.92 -1.85 -26.16
CA LEU A 173 2.29 -2.19 -25.73
C LEU A 173 2.78 -3.49 -26.36
N GLU A 174 1.89 -4.46 -26.60
CA GLU A 174 2.23 -5.71 -27.29
C GLU A 174 2.52 -5.53 -28.79
N LYS A 175 2.05 -4.43 -29.40
CA LYS A 175 2.33 -4.09 -30.80
C LYS A 175 3.60 -3.27 -31.00
N ASP A 176 4.12 -2.69 -29.93
CA ASP A 176 5.34 -1.87 -29.91
C ASP A 176 6.59 -2.67 -29.49
N ILE A 177 6.47 -4.01 -29.39
CA ILE A 177 7.56 -4.99 -29.20
C ILE A 177 7.73 -5.80 -30.47
#